data_AF-A0AAN6J9B9-F1
#
_entry.id   AF-A0AAN6J9B9-F1
#
_cell.length_a   1.000
_cell.length_b   1.000
_cell.length_c   1.000
_cell.angle_alpha   90.00
_cell.angle_beta   90.00
_cell.angle_gamma   90.00
#
_symmetry.space_group_name_H-M   'P 1'
#
loop_
_entity.id
_entity.type
_entity.pdbx_description
1 polymer ?
#
loop_
_entity_poly.entity_id
_entity_poly.type
_entity_poly.pdbx_seq_one_letter_code
_entity_poly.pdbx_strand_id
1 'polypeptide(L)'
;MWNDIDIYDLYRDFTNDPNTYPSSELQAFIASLHANGQHYVPIVDSNVYHPNPDNASDAYAPFARGAALGTFIRDPTTGDFYIGDNWPGFSVWADWLVQSSRDWWTSELARWYNDTSFDGIWIDLSEPSSFCVGSCGNGRLSENPVHPPFELPGDPYQGNYNYPEGFNVSNATEAASVTSASASQASYLASHTLLPVPVTTTQGRTEPTPGVKNLNFPPYVLNAVQAGHSLLKGTVAPNATHNDAYNTTEYYMHNLFGYQISNATYQALLAVFPNKRPFTVGRSTFAGSGRFTAHWGGDNTSTWGSMFLSISQALTFMMSGLPMFGADTCGFSGNTDNDLCSRWMSLSAFFPFYRNHNVKATISQEAYRWSSVAEASRRAMSVRYSLLTYMYTLFYYAHTQGDTVMRAPAWEFPNDPSLAGTYTQFLLGPSLLITPVLVPNVESVNGVFPGIGEGTNWYDWYTLQPVVAQAHENVTLSAPITHINVHVRGGAILPLQAPAYTTAETRANPYSLLVALDESGQASGSLYLDDGESLVQEATKLIQFSYTANCLSTTINGTYHATSPLANVTIAGAPSLPKDISLTIAGQPCEASKVVLDYSGGVLYVSGIEPFTPSGAWEGEMRMEFTY
;
A
#
# COMPACT_ATOMS: atom_id res chain seq x y z
N MET A 1 1.22 -9.26 -8.80
CA MET A 1 1.70 -8.45 -9.92
C MET A 1 0.61 -7.45 -10.26
N TRP A 2 1.01 -6.25 -10.63
CA TRP A 2 0.13 -5.11 -10.90
C TRP A 2 0.24 -4.76 -12.37
N ASN A 3 -0.88 -4.43 -13.02
CA ASN A 3 -0.89 -3.93 -14.39
C ASN A 3 -1.54 -2.56 -14.42
N ASP A 4 -0.88 -1.62 -15.09
CA ASP A 4 -1.40 -0.29 -15.31
C ASP A 4 -2.24 -0.26 -16.60
N ILE A 5 -2.66 0.94 -17.02
CA ILE A 5 -3.57 1.21 -18.13
C ILE A 5 -3.08 0.71 -19.50
N ASP A 6 -1.82 0.28 -19.60
CA ASP A 6 -1.25 -0.30 -20.82
C ASP A 6 -1.87 -1.67 -21.19
N ILE A 7 -2.63 -2.29 -20.26
CA ILE A 7 -3.46 -3.46 -20.55
C ILE A 7 -4.57 -3.17 -21.57
N TYR A 8 -5.04 -1.93 -21.64
CA TYR A 8 -6.28 -1.59 -22.33
C TYR A 8 -6.11 -1.29 -23.82
N ASP A 9 -7.11 -1.67 -24.62
CA ASP A 9 -7.23 -1.20 -26.00
C ASP A 9 -7.58 0.29 -25.99
N LEU A 10 -6.62 1.13 -26.40
CA LEU A 10 -6.75 2.59 -26.42
C LEU A 10 -7.15 3.19 -25.06
N TYR A 11 -6.63 2.64 -23.95
CA TYR A 11 -6.89 3.10 -22.57
C TYR A 11 -8.37 3.01 -22.13
N ARG A 12 -9.16 2.14 -22.76
CA ARG A 12 -10.59 1.96 -22.45
C ARG A 12 -10.76 0.83 -21.43
N ASP A 13 -11.30 1.15 -20.25
CA ASP A 13 -11.60 0.16 -19.21
C ASP A 13 -12.34 -1.08 -19.74
N PHE A 14 -12.22 -2.22 -19.04
CA PHE A 14 -12.93 -3.46 -19.39
C PHE A 14 -12.61 -4.01 -20.79
N THR A 15 -11.48 -3.60 -21.37
CA THR A 15 -10.93 -4.16 -22.61
C THR A 15 -9.55 -4.75 -22.35
N ASN A 16 -9.01 -5.48 -23.32
CA ASN A 16 -7.61 -5.88 -23.34
C ASN A 16 -7.06 -5.51 -24.72
N ASP A 17 -5.87 -4.90 -24.81
CA ASP A 17 -5.23 -4.58 -26.09
C ASP A 17 -4.96 -5.88 -26.86
N PRO A 18 -5.54 -6.07 -28.04
CA PRO A 18 -5.45 -7.35 -28.76
C PRO A 18 -4.05 -7.65 -29.30
N ASN A 19 -3.12 -6.69 -29.30
CA ASN A 19 -1.76 -6.82 -29.82
C ASN A 19 -0.74 -7.02 -28.70
N THR A 20 -0.85 -6.27 -27.61
CA THR A 20 0.11 -6.32 -26.48
C THR A 20 -0.38 -7.22 -25.34
N TYR A 21 -1.69 -7.33 -25.14
CA TYR A 21 -2.34 -8.14 -24.10
C TYR A 21 -3.48 -9.02 -24.66
N PRO A 22 -3.24 -9.84 -25.70
CA PRO A 22 -4.27 -10.72 -26.24
C PRO A 22 -4.82 -11.63 -25.14
N SER A 23 -6.16 -11.71 -25.04
CA SER A 23 -6.84 -12.30 -23.88
C SER A 23 -6.39 -13.73 -23.55
N SER A 24 -6.13 -14.58 -24.56
CA SER A 24 -5.65 -15.94 -24.33
C SER A 24 -4.24 -16.01 -23.71
N GLU A 25 -3.35 -15.10 -24.08
CA GLU A 25 -1.99 -15.06 -23.53
C GLU A 25 -1.99 -14.44 -22.14
N LEU A 26 -2.79 -13.39 -21.93
CA LEU A 26 -2.99 -12.79 -20.62
C LEU A 26 -3.57 -13.79 -19.62
N GLN A 27 -4.60 -14.55 -19.99
CA GLN A 27 -5.17 -15.61 -19.16
C GLN A 27 -4.13 -16.69 -18.81
N ALA A 28 -3.34 -17.14 -19.80
CA ALA A 28 -2.29 -18.13 -19.56
C ALA A 28 -1.21 -17.60 -18.60
N PHE A 29 -0.87 -16.33 -18.72
CA PHE A 29 0.07 -15.67 -17.83
C PHE A 29 -0.48 -15.53 -16.41
N ILE A 30 -1.72 -15.06 -16.24
CA ILE A 30 -2.38 -14.96 -14.94
C ILE A 30 -2.48 -16.34 -14.28
N ALA A 31 -2.86 -17.38 -15.04
CA ALA A 31 -2.87 -18.76 -14.55
C ALA A 31 -1.49 -19.22 -14.07
N SER A 32 -0.39 -18.78 -14.72
CA SER A 32 0.96 -19.08 -14.27
C SER A 32 1.31 -18.39 -12.94
N LEU A 33 0.81 -17.16 -12.71
CA LEU A 33 0.95 -16.46 -11.42
C LEU A 33 0.20 -17.23 -10.33
N HIS A 34 -1.04 -17.62 -10.58
CA HIS A 34 -1.86 -18.39 -9.64
C HIS A 34 -1.22 -19.74 -9.29
N ALA A 35 -0.66 -20.45 -10.29
CA ALA A 35 0.06 -21.70 -10.07
C ALA A 35 1.31 -21.53 -9.18
N ASN A 36 1.88 -20.32 -9.15
CA ASN A 36 3.03 -19.96 -8.31
C ASN A 36 2.60 -19.35 -6.96
N GLY A 37 1.32 -19.33 -6.60
CA GLY A 37 0.82 -18.69 -5.38
C GLY A 37 0.92 -17.16 -5.38
N GLN A 38 0.90 -16.55 -6.57
CA GLN A 38 0.92 -15.11 -6.78
C GLN A 38 -0.45 -14.62 -7.26
N HIS A 39 -0.69 -13.31 -7.14
CA HIS A 39 -1.96 -12.67 -7.52
C HIS A 39 -1.76 -11.62 -8.63
N TYR A 40 -2.82 -11.27 -9.33
CA TYR A 40 -2.87 -10.26 -10.40
C TYR A 40 -3.90 -9.17 -10.07
N VAL A 41 -3.47 -7.91 -10.11
CA VAL A 41 -4.32 -6.75 -9.76
C VAL A 41 -4.17 -5.67 -10.85
N PRO A 42 -5.11 -5.54 -11.78
CA PRO A 42 -5.10 -4.47 -12.76
C PRO A 42 -5.70 -3.18 -12.20
N ILE A 43 -5.32 -2.04 -12.80
CA ILE A 43 -5.98 -0.75 -12.61
C ILE A 43 -7.35 -0.73 -13.29
N VAL A 44 -8.31 0.03 -12.80
CA VAL A 44 -9.55 0.42 -13.47
C VAL A 44 -9.80 1.88 -13.14
N ASP A 45 -10.01 2.70 -14.16
CA ASP A 45 -10.21 4.13 -13.98
C ASP A 45 -11.67 4.46 -13.63
N SER A 46 -11.90 5.68 -13.14
CA SER A 46 -13.26 6.11 -12.77
C SER A 46 -14.10 6.61 -13.95
N ASN A 47 -13.46 6.86 -15.09
CA ASN A 47 -14.05 7.45 -16.28
C ASN A 47 -14.30 6.39 -17.36
N VAL A 48 -15.37 6.58 -18.12
CA VAL A 48 -15.77 5.68 -19.20
C VAL A 48 -15.70 6.43 -20.52
N TYR A 49 -14.95 5.89 -21.48
CA TYR A 49 -14.84 6.45 -22.82
C TYR A 49 -16.22 6.68 -23.46
N HIS A 50 -16.42 7.86 -24.06
CA HIS A 50 -17.62 8.15 -24.86
C HIS A 50 -17.29 8.01 -26.36
N PRO A 51 -17.91 7.06 -27.09
CA PRO A 51 -17.59 6.83 -28.49
C PRO A 51 -17.99 8.01 -29.38
N ASN A 52 -17.28 8.17 -30.49
CA ASN A 52 -17.61 9.11 -31.55
C ASN A 52 -18.91 8.68 -32.25
N PRO A 53 -19.99 9.48 -32.19
CA PRO A 53 -21.29 9.09 -32.74
C PRO A 53 -21.29 8.98 -34.27
N ASP A 54 -20.33 9.64 -34.95
CA ASP A 54 -20.20 9.61 -36.41
C ASP A 54 -19.34 8.44 -36.91
N ASN A 55 -18.75 7.65 -35.99
CA ASN A 55 -17.89 6.53 -36.31
C ASN A 55 -18.40 5.21 -35.71
N ALA A 56 -19.08 4.39 -36.52
CA ALA A 56 -19.62 3.11 -36.07
C ALA A 56 -18.54 2.10 -35.60
N SER A 57 -17.30 2.18 -36.10
CA SER A 57 -16.23 1.30 -35.64
C SER A 57 -15.66 1.69 -34.27
N ASP A 58 -16.03 2.87 -33.77
CA ASP A 58 -15.64 3.38 -32.46
C ASP A 58 -16.63 2.99 -31.36
N ALA A 59 -17.64 2.18 -31.68
CA ALA A 59 -18.65 1.73 -30.74
C ALA A 59 -18.00 1.06 -29.51
N TYR A 60 -18.40 1.53 -28.32
CA TYR A 60 -17.84 1.07 -27.07
C TYR A 60 -18.94 0.54 -26.14
N ALA A 61 -18.90 -0.77 -25.90
CA ALA A 61 -20.02 -1.49 -25.32
C ALA A 61 -20.28 -1.17 -23.83
N PRO A 62 -19.25 -0.98 -22.96
CA PRO A 62 -19.46 -0.53 -21.59
C PRO A 62 -20.23 0.79 -21.50
N PHE A 63 -19.88 1.78 -22.33
CA PHE A 63 -20.62 3.05 -22.43
C PHE A 63 -22.08 2.83 -22.86
N ALA A 64 -22.31 2.10 -23.96
CA ALA A 64 -23.65 1.89 -24.48
C ALA A 64 -24.59 1.23 -23.46
N ARG A 65 -24.07 0.28 -22.66
CA ARG A 65 -24.82 -0.38 -21.57
C ARG A 65 -25.13 0.56 -20.41
N GLY A 66 -24.17 1.39 -19.99
CA GLY A 66 -24.39 2.38 -18.93
C GLY A 66 -25.36 3.48 -19.36
N ALA A 67 -25.22 3.98 -20.59
CA ALA A 67 -26.09 5.01 -21.17
C ALA A 67 -27.56 4.56 -21.22
N ALA A 68 -27.80 3.30 -21.63
CA ALA A 68 -29.14 2.72 -21.66
C ALA A 68 -29.82 2.62 -20.27
N LEU A 69 -29.05 2.70 -19.19
CA LEU A 69 -29.51 2.58 -17.81
C LEU A 69 -29.56 3.93 -17.06
N GLY A 70 -29.20 5.04 -17.71
CA GLY A 70 -29.11 6.36 -17.06
C GLY A 70 -28.04 6.41 -15.96
N THR A 71 -26.92 5.73 -16.18
CA THR A 71 -25.85 5.54 -15.18
C THR A 71 -24.95 6.76 -14.98
N PHE A 72 -24.86 7.68 -15.94
CA PHE A 72 -23.80 8.69 -15.94
C PHE A 72 -24.25 10.05 -15.41
N ILE A 73 -23.32 10.79 -14.78
CA ILE A 73 -23.51 12.17 -14.33
C ILE A 73 -23.90 13.05 -15.52
N ARG A 74 -24.78 14.02 -15.28
CA ARG A 74 -25.36 14.87 -16.31
C ARG A 74 -24.77 16.28 -16.37
N ASP A 75 -24.69 16.80 -17.58
CA ASP A 75 -24.38 18.19 -17.85
C ASP A 75 -25.56 19.08 -17.41
N PRO A 76 -25.30 20.16 -16.63
CA PRO A 76 -26.37 20.99 -16.07
C PRO A 76 -27.09 21.86 -17.11
N THR A 77 -26.49 22.04 -18.30
CA THR A 77 -27.02 22.89 -19.37
C THR A 77 -27.86 22.08 -20.34
N THR A 78 -27.35 20.92 -20.78
CA THR A 78 -28.03 20.08 -21.77
C THR A 78 -28.98 19.07 -21.12
N GLY A 79 -28.71 18.66 -19.88
CA GLY A 79 -29.42 17.57 -19.20
C GLY A 79 -29.05 16.17 -19.71
N ASP A 80 -28.10 16.08 -20.65
CA ASP A 80 -27.52 14.83 -21.17
C ASP A 80 -26.25 14.48 -20.38
N PHE A 81 -25.33 13.67 -20.92
CA PHE A 81 -24.07 13.31 -20.26
C PHE A 81 -23.16 14.52 -20.00
N TYR A 82 -22.52 14.56 -18.83
CA TYR A 82 -21.35 15.40 -18.59
C TYR A 82 -20.14 14.79 -19.30
N ILE A 83 -19.53 15.53 -20.24
CA ILE A 83 -18.46 15.03 -21.11
C ILE A 83 -17.18 15.80 -20.84
N GLY A 84 -16.29 15.20 -20.06
CA GLY A 84 -14.94 15.68 -19.78
C GLY A 84 -13.92 14.94 -20.64
N ASP A 85 -12.67 14.93 -20.20
CA ASP A 85 -11.55 14.33 -20.93
C ASP A 85 -10.61 13.59 -19.97
N ASN A 86 -10.11 12.43 -20.38
CA ASN A 86 -9.17 11.62 -19.60
C ASN A 86 -8.34 10.70 -20.54
N TRP A 87 -7.69 9.65 -20.01
CA TRP A 87 -6.79 8.76 -20.78
C TRP A 87 -7.32 8.30 -22.15
N PRO A 88 -8.56 7.78 -22.28
CA PRO A 88 -9.06 7.32 -23.58
C PRO A 88 -9.60 8.47 -24.47
N GLY A 89 -9.54 9.73 -24.02
CA GLY A 89 -10.16 10.89 -24.64
C GLY A 89 -11.46 11.31 -23.94
N PHE A 90 -12.42 11.84 -24.70
CA PHE A 90 -13.68 12.30 -24.11
C PHE A 90 -14.41 11.17 -23.39
N SER A 91 -14.80 11.46 -22.15
CA SER A 91 -15.27 10.46 -21.19
C SER A 91 -16.43 10.97 -20.35
N VAL A 92 -17.16 10.03 -19.75
CA VAL A 92 -18.26 10.23 -18.80
C VAL A 92 -17.94 9.56 -17.46
N TRP A 93 -18.63 9.95 -16.39
CA TRP A 93 -18.44 9.39 -15.04
C TRP A 93 -19.73 8.77 -14.53
N ALA A 94 -19.62 7.60 -13.89
CA ALA A 94 -20.75 6.94 -13.27
C ALA A 94 -21.30 7.77 -12.11
N ASP A 95 -22.63 7.85 -12.03
CA ASP A 95 -23.37 8.47 -10.95
C ASP A 95 -23.63 7.44 -9.85
N TRP A 96 -22.82 7.47 -8.80
CA TRP A 96 -22.93 6.50 -7.72
C TRP A 96 -24.12 6.72 -6.79
N LEU A 97 -24.99 7.71 -7.01
CA LEU A 97 -26.21 7.90 -6.24
C LEU A 97 -27.33 6.95 -6.68
N VAL A 98 -27.34 6.52 -7.93
CA VAL A 98 -28.38 5.64 -8.48
C VAL A 98 -27.96 4.17 -8.47
N GLN A 99 -28.94 3.28 -8.30
CA GLN A 99 -28.68 1.84 -8.22
C GLN A 99 -28.21 1.25 -9.56
N SER A 100 -28.71 1.79 -10.68
CA SER A 100 -28.33 1.36 -12.03
C SER A 100 -26.82 1.43 -12.27
N SER A 101 -26.14 2.42 -11.72
CA SER A 101 -24.68 2.56 -11.82
C SER A 101 -23.93 1.44 -11.12
N ARG A 102 -24.39 1.03 -9.93
CA ARG A 102 -23.76 -0.04 -9.14
C ARG A 102 -23.97 -1.40 -9.81
N ASP A 103 -25.15 -1.63 -10.35
CA ASP A 103 -25.50 -2.86 -11.08
C ASP A 103 -24.74 -2.96 -12.40
N TRP A 104 -24.63 -1.84 -13.13
CA TRP A 104 -23.81 -1.72 -14.34
C TRP A 104 -22.34 -2.01 -14.04
N TRP A 105 -21.76 -1.32 -13.05
CA TRP A 105 -20.35 -1.50 -12.67
C TRP A 105 -20.02 -2.95 -12.30
N THR A 106 -20.89 -3.58 -11.49
CA THR A 106 -20.77 -4.99 -11.13
C THR A 106 -20.80 -5.90 -12.35
N SER A 107 -21.69 -5.60 -13.30
CA SER A 107 -21.82 -6.36 -14.54
C SER A 107 -20.62 -6.19 -15.47
N GLU A 108 -20.02 -5.00 -15.54
CA GLU A 108 -18.82 -4.75 -16.35
C GLU A 108 -17.60 -5.49 -15.80
N LEU A 109 -17.35 -5.39 -14.49
CA LEU A 109 -16.27 -6.14 -13.84
C LEU A 109 -16.45 -7.65 -14.00
N ALA A 110 -17.67 -8.17 -13.82
CA ALA A 110 -17.95 -9.60 -14.00
C ALA A 110 -17.77 -10.07 -15.45
N ARG A 111 -18.06 -9.21 -16.45
CA ARG A 111 -17.81 -9.53 -17.85
C ARG A 111 -16.33 -9.59 -18.13
N TRP A 112 -15.58 -8.55 -17.74
CA TRP A 112 -14.14 -8.45 -17.98
C TRP A 112 -13.36 -9.53 -17.25
N TYR A 113 -13.81 -9.96 -16.07
CA TYR A 113 -13.21 -11.08 -15.34
C TYR A 113 -13.09 -12.38 -16.15
N ASN A 114 -14.00 -12.60 -17.11
CA ASN A 114 -13.93 -13.78 -17.98
C ASN A 114 -12.69 -13.75 -18.89
N ASP A 115 -12.25 -12.56 -19.30
CA ASP A 115 -11.09 -12.37 -20.17
C ASP A 115 -9.81 -12.08 -19.35
N THR A 116 -9.96 -11.54 -18.15
CA THR A 116 -8.87 -11.13 -17.25
C THR A 116 -9.17 -11.61 -15.83
N SER A 117 -8.70 -12.80 -15.46
CA SER A 117 -9.01 -13.43 -14.17
C SER A 117 -8.24 -12.82 -12.98
N PHE A 118 -8.48 -11.54 -12.70
CA PHE A 118 -7.83 -10.77 -11.62
C PHE A 118 -8.19 -11.26 -10.21
N ASP A 119 -7.41 -10.85 -9.21
CA ASP A 119 -7.61 -11.18 -7.79
C ASP A 119 -8.06 -9.96 -6.95
N GLY A 120 -8.05 -8.78 -7.54
CA GLY A 120 -8.42 -7.52 -6.92
C GLY A 120 -8.37 -6.38 -7.93
N ILE A 121 -8.74 -5.17 -7.51
CA ILE A 121 -8.82 -4.00 -8.40
C ILE A 121 -8.12 -2.78 -7.79
N TRP A 122 -7.27 -2.14 -8.57
CA TRP A 122 -6.73 -0.82 -8.27
C TRP A 122 -7.64 0.23 -8.92
N ILE A 123 -8.32 1.06 -8.13
CA ILE A 123 -9.21 2.12 -8.61
C ILE A 123 -8.46 3.45 -8.64
N ASP A 124 -8.34 4.04 -9.83
CA ASP A 124 -7.65 5.31 -10.01
C ASP A 124 -8.53 6.42 -10.59
N LEU A 125 -7.99 7.64 -10.64
CA LEU A 125 -8.67 8.84 -11.15
C LEU A 125 -9.99 9.15 -10.42
N SER A 126 -10.13 8.74 -9.16
CA SER A 126 -11.39 8.70 -8.42
C SER A 126 -11.69 9.95 -7.58
N GLU A 127 -10.99 11.06 -7.82
CA GLU A 127 -11.27 12.34 -7.15
C GLU A 127 -12.69 12.89 -7.36
N PRO A 128 -13.36 12.84 -8.54
CA PRO A 128 -13.02 12.23 -9.84
C PRO A 128 -12.19 13.15 -10.76
N SER A 129 -11.10 12.63 -11.34
CA SER A 129 -10.19 13.42 -12.18
C SER A 129 -10.73 13.69 -13.59
N SER A 130 -10.45 14.88 -14.13
CA SER A 130 -10.67 15.26 -15.53
C SER A 130 -9.51 16.15 -16.02
N PHE A 131 -8.99 15.85 -17.21
CA PHE A 131 -7.85 16.58 -17.81
C PHE A 131 -8.24 17.92 -18.41
N CYS A 132 -9.52 18.12 -18.73
CA CYS A 132 -10.04 19.39 -19.20
C CYS A 132 -10.89 20.11 -18.13
N VAL A 133 -11.11 21.40 -18.34
CA VAL A 133 -11.92 22.25 -17.45
C VAL A 133 -13.38 22.22 -17.92
N GLY A 134 -14.29 21.80 -17.05
CA GLY A 134 -15.72 21.71 -17.37
C GLY A 134 -16.05 20.59 -18.37
N SER A 135 -17.27 20.64 -18.91
CA SER A 135 -17.79 19.66 -19.90
C SER A 135 -17.26 19.99 -21.30
N CYS A 136 -15.98 19.69 -21.55
CA CYS A 136 -15.24 20.13 -22.73
C CYS A 136 -15.52 19.36 -24.03
N GLY A 137 -16.21 18.21 -23.95
CA GLY A 137 -16.60 17.42 -25.12
C GLY A 137 -17.95 17.81 -25.73
N ASN A 138 -18.72 18.69 -25.08
CA ASN A 138 -19.99 19.19 -25.61
C ASN A 138 -19.83 19.80 -27.01
N GLY A 139 -20.53 19.24 -28.00
CA GLY A 139 -20.46 19.67 -29.39
C GLY A 139 -19.18 19.27 -30.13
N ARG A 140 -18.33 18.43 -29.50
CA ARG A 140 -17.02 18.01 -30.02
C ARG A 140 -16.82 16.50 -30.05
N LEU A 141 -17.83 15.70 -29.71
CA LEU A 141 -17.74 14.24 -29.68
C LEU A 141 -17.27 13.61 -31.01
N SER A 142 -17.53 14.27 -32.15
CA SER A 142 -17.03 13.83 -33.47
C SER A 142 -15.49 13.89 -33.60
N GLU A 143 -14.81 14.53 -32.66
CA GLU A 143 -13.33 14.59 -32.58
C GLU A 143 -12.73 13.39 -31.84
N ASN A 144 -13.53 12.56 -31.15
CA ASN A 144 -13.00 11.45 -30.35
C ASN A 144 -12.50 10.27 -31.22
N PRO A 145 -11.45 9.53 -30.81
CA PRO A 145 -10.61 9.72 -29.62
C PRO A 145 -9.72 10.97 -29.71
N VAL A 146 -9.83 11.87 -28.72
CA VAL A 146 -8.92 13.01 -28.57
C VAL A 146 -7.70 12.63 -27.73
N HIS A 147 -6.57 13.28 -27.99
CA HIS A 147 -5.39 13.15 -27.13
C HIS A 147 -5.56 14.02 -25.87
N PRO A 148 -5.09 13.57 -24.70
CA PRO A 148 -4.99 14.40 -23.51
C PRO A 148 -4.33 15.76 -23.80
N PRO A 149 -4.69 16.84 -23.08
CA PRO A 149 -4.27 18.19 -23.40
C PRO A 149 -2.82 18.47 -22.94
N PHE A 150 -2.04 17.44 -22.63
CA PHE A 150 -0.65 17.51 -22.23
C PHE A 150 0.12 16.31 -22.81
N GLU A 151 1.43 16.42 -22.84
CA GLU A 151 2.32 15.34 -23.29
C GLU A 151 2.31 14.20 -22.29
N LEU A 152 2.05 12.99 -22.77
CA LEU A 152 2.04 11.80 -21.93
C LEU A 152 3.47 11.26 -21.75
N PRO A 153 3.81 10.72 -20.57
CA PRO A 153 5.06 10.00 -20.41
C PRO A 153 5.18 8.88 -21.45
N GLY A 154 6.19 8.97 -22.31
CA GLY A 154 6.42 8.03 -23.42
C GLY A 154 5.91 8.48 -24.78
N ASP A 155 5.31 9.67 -24.89
CA ASP A 155 5.18 10.36 -26.18
C ASP A 155 6.57 10.53 -26.82
N PRO A 156 6.66 10.60 -28.17
CA PRO A 156 7.94 10.80 -28.84
C PRO A 156 8.72 11.96 -28.21
N TYR A 157 9.98 11.68 -27.85
CA TYR A 157 10.89 12.68 -27.27
C TYR A 157 10.52 13.19 -25.87
N GLN A 158 9.82 12.38 -25.06
CA GLN A 158 9.59 12.60 -23.62
C GLN A 158 10.51 11.76 -22.72
N GLY A 159 11.73 11.43 -23.16
CA GLY A 159 12.67 10.69 -22.33
C GLY A 159 13.09 11.49 -21.10
N ASN A 160 13.02 10.88 -19.91
CA ASN A 160 13.52 11.52 -18.69
C ASN A 160 15.03 11.27 -18.54
N TYR A 161 15.82 12.29 -18.86
CA TYR A 161 17.28 12.28 -18.76
C TYR A 161 17.81 13.01 -17.51
N ASN A 162 16.95 13.34 -16.55
CA ASN A 162 17.40 13.98 -15.32
C ASN A 162 18.15 12.95 -14.45
N TYR A 163 19.20 13.45 -13.77
CA TYR A 163 19.91 12.64 -12.78
C TYR A 163 19.06 12.48 -11.50
N PRO A 164 19.14 11.32 -10.85
CA PRO A 164 18.57 11.12 -9.52
C PRO A 164 19.12 12.12 -8.49
N GLU A 165 18.32 12.44 -7.47
CA GLU A 165 18.74 13.32 -6.38
C GLU A 165 19.92 12.72 -5.60
N GLY A 166 21.03 13.45 -5.52
CA GLY A 166 22.25 12.98 -4.82
C GLY A 166 23.23 12.23 -5.74
N PHE A 167 22.94 12.10 -7.04
CA PHE A 167 23.86 11.49 -8.02
C PHE A 167 25.20 12.24 -8.11
N ASN A 168 26.31 11.52 -7.97
CA ASN A 168 27.65 12.07 -8.11
C ASN A 168 28.07 12.14 -9.59
N VAL A 169 28.07 13.35 -10.15
CA VAL A 169 28.33 13.65 -11.58
C VAL A 169 29.78 13.31 -12.02
N SER A 170 30.66 12.87 -11.12
CA SER A 170 32.03 12.45 -11.50
C SER A 170 32.11 11.15 -12.32
N ASN A 171 31.00 10.42 -12.51
CA ASN A 171 30.94 9.22 -13.35
C ASN A 171 30.80 9.58 -14.84
N ALA A 172 31.94 9.79 -15.51
CA ALA A 172 32.03 10.54 -16.77
C ALA A 172 31.30 9.94 -17.98
N THR A 173 31.09 8.63 -18.06
CA THR A 173 30.58 7.98 -19.29
C THR A 173 29.04 7.99 -19.35
N GLU A 174 28.38 7.58 -18.26
CA GLU A 174 26.92 7.57 -18.19
C GLU A 174 26.39 9.01 -18.23
N ALA A 175 27.05 9.92 -17.49
CA ALA A 175 26.72 11.33 -17.52
C ALA A 175 26.87 11.96 -18.92
N ALA A 176 27.94 11.67 -19.66
CA ALA A 176 28.12 12.19 -21.02
C ALA A 176 27.05 11.65 -22.00
N SER A 177 26.68 10.38 -21.88
CA SER A 177 25.67 9.77 -22.76
C SER A 177 24.27 10.36 -22.52
N VAL A 178 23.86 10.48 -21.25
CA VAL A 178 22.57 11.06 -20.85
C VAL A 178 22.51 12.55 -21.19
N THR A 179 23.61 13.28 -20.96
CA THR A 179 23.70 14.71 -21.31
C THR A 179 23.58 14.93 -22.82
N SER A 180 24.20 14.08 -23.65
CA SER A 180 24.10 14.20 -25.11
C SER A 180 22.72 13.83 -25.63
N ALA A 181 22.06 12.80 -25.08
CA ALA A 181 20.68 12.45 -25.38
C ALA A 181 19.69 13.56 -24.96
N SER A 182 19.88 14.13 -23.76
CA SER A 182 19.12 15.30 -23.27
C SER A 182 19.28 16.51 -24.19
N ALA A 183 20.51 16.84 -24.60
CA ALA A 183 20.78 17.95 -25.51
C ALA A 183 20.14 17.73 -26.91
N SER A 184 20.13 16.49 -27.40
CA SER A 184 19.46 16.12 -28.64
C SER A 184 17.94 16.31 -28.54
N GLN A 185 17.32 15.85 -27.44
CA GLN A 185 15.89 16.04 -27.18
C GLN A 185 15.54 17.54 -27.07
N ALA A 186 16.29 18.31 -26.30
CA ALA A 186 16.07 19.75 -26.15
C ALA A 186 16.18 20.50 -27.48
N SER A 187 17.15 20.12 -28.34
CA SER A 187 17.32 20.71 -29.67
C SER A 187 16.13 20.40 -30.59
N TYR A 188 15.56 19.19 -30.50
CA TYR A 188 14.39 18.80 -31.26
C TYR A 188 13.14 19.56 -30.81
N LEU A 189 12.85 19.61 -29.50
CA LEU A 189 11.70 20.33 -28.93
C LEU A 189 11.75 21.84 -29.27
N ALA A 190 12.94 22.44 -29.32
CA ALA A 190 13.11 23.82 -29.74
C ALA A 190 12.80 24.08 -31.23
N SER A 191 12.77 23.03 -32.06
CA SER A 191 12.56 23.11 -33.51
C SER A 191 11.15 22.69 -33.96
N HIS A 192 10.32 22.18 -33.05
CA HIS A 192 8.96 21.72 -33.33
C HIS A 192 7.95 22.46 -32.46
N THR A 193 6.82 22.84 -33.04
CA THR A 193 5.68 23.37 -32.27
C THR A 193 5.01 22.18 -31.60
N LEU A 194 5.32 21.95 -30.31
CA LEU A 194 4.60 20.97 -29.50
C LEU A 194 3.11 21.35 -29.47
N LEU A 195 2.25 20.36 -29.22
CA LEU A 195 0.82 20.54 -29.01
C LEU A 195 0.59 21.81 -28.18
N PRO A 196 -0.38 22.67 -28.54
CA PRO A 196 -0.57 23.93 -27.85
C PRO A 196 -0.61 23.66 -26.36
N VAL A 197 0.32 24.27 -25.61
CA VAL A 197 0.32 24.22 -24.15
C VAL A 197 -1.11 24.53 -23.73
N PRO A 198 -1.78 23.67 -22.96
CA PRO A 198 -3.16 23.90 -22.59
C PRO A 198 -3.17 25.24 -21.89
N VAL A 199 -3.75 26.23 -22.57
CA VAL A 199 -4.07 27.49 -21.93
C VAL A 199 -5.23 27.10 -21.03
N THR A 200 -4.93 26.63 -19.81
CA THR A 200 -5.88 26.76 -18.72
C THR A 200 -6.12 28.24 -18.65
N THR A 201 -7.16 28.72 -19.34
CA THR A 201 -7.76 29.98 -19.02
C THR A 201 -8.18 29.80 -17.57
N THR A 202 -7.36 30.30 -16.65
CA THR A 202 -7.79 30.59 -15.30
C THR A 202 -8.93 31.58 -15.50
N GLN A 203 -10.17 31.08 -15.58
CA GLN A 203 -11.30 31.92 -15.23
C GLN A 203 -11.16 32.13 -13.72
N GLY A 204 -10.32 33.09 -13.35
CA GLY A 204 -10.11 33.51 -11.97
C GLY A 204 -10.89 34.81 -11.72
N ARG A 205 -11.55 34.87 -10.56
CA ARG A 205 -12.40 35.96 -10.02
C ARG A 205 -13.44 36.55 -10.99
N THR A 206 -14.64 36.01 -10.93
CA THR A 206 -15.87 36.76 -11.16
C THR A 206 -16.33 37.39 -9.84
N GLU A 207 -16.69 38.68 -9.83
CA GLU A 207 -17.40 39.28 -8.70
C GLU A 207 -18.69 38.50 -8.42
N PRO A 208 -18.94 38.06 -7.17
CA PRO A 208 -20.19 37.37 -6.83
C PRO A 208 -21.37 38.23 -7.27
N THR A 209 -22.24 37.69 -8.13
CA THR A 209 -23.46 38.39 -8.53
C THR A 209 -24.51 38.20 -7.43
N PRO A 210 -25.00 39.28 -6.78
CA PRO A 210 -25.99 39.16 -5.71
C PRO A 210 -27.21 38.35 -6.15
N GLY A 211 -27.59 37.35 -5.36
CA GLY A 211 -28.73 36.48 -5.64
C GLY A 211 -28.48 35.34 -6.64
N VAL A 212 -27.29 35.23 -7.24
CA VAL A 212 -26.93 34.14 -8.15
C VAL A 212 -26.03 33.14 -7.44
N LYS A 213 -26.46 31.87 -7.38
CA LYS A 213 -25.65 30.77 -6.85
C LYS A 213 -24.72 30.25 -7.94
N ASN A 214 -23.42 30.54 -7.83
CA ASN A 214 -22.40 29.99 -8.73
C ASN A 214 -21.60 28.90 -8.00
N LEU A 215 -21.90 27.64 -8.30
CA LEU A 215 -21.23 26.49 -7.67
C LEU A 215 -19.78 26.32 -8.10
N ASN A 216 -19.45 26.78 -9.31
CA ASN A 216 -18.11 26.68 -9.87
C ASN A 216 -17.16 27.74 -9.31
N PHE A 217 -17.72 28.88 -8.88
CA PHE A 217 -17.01 30.03 -8.32
C PHE A 217 -17.70 30.50 -7.03
N PRO A 218 -17.55 29.76 -5.91
CA PRO A 218 -18.14 30.16 -4.64
C PRO A 218 -17.60 31.51 -4.14
N PRO A 219 -18.37 32.23 -3.30
CA PRO A 219 -17.97 33.56 -2.81
C PRO A 219 -16.77 33.50 -1.87
N TYR A 220 -16.56 32.39 -1.17
CA TYR A 220 -15.38 32.17 -0.32
C TYR A 220 -14.30 31.41 -1.07
N VAL A 221 -13.08 31.96 -1.08
CA VAL A 221 -11.91 31.33 -1.70
C VAL A 221 -11.34 30.30 -0.76
N LEU A 222 -11.30 29.05 -1.19
CA LEU A 222 -10.50 28.02 -0.53
C LEU A 222 -9.02 28.26 -0.85
N ASN A 223 -8.14 28.02 0.14
CA ASN A 223 -6.70 27.96 -0.08
C ASN A 223 -6.31 26.64 -0.77
N ALA A 224 -6.89 26.39 -1.94
CA ALA A 224 -6.56 25.26 -2.79
C ALA A 224 -5.37 25.61 -3.69
N VAL A 225 -4.81 24.60 -4.38
CA VAL A 225 -3.68 24.74 -5.32
C VAL A 225 -3.94 25.79 -6.42
N GLN A 226 -5.19 26.20 -6.63
CA GLN A 226 -5.61 27.07 -7.72
C GLN A 226 -5.82 28.52 -7.29
N ALA A 227 -5.30 29.44 -8.11
CA ALA A 227 -5.54 30.86 -7.96
C ALA A 227 -6.97 31.24 -8.41
N GLY A 228 -7.69 31.96 -7.54
CA GLY A 228 -8.93 32.67 -7.86
C GLY A 228 -10.19 31.81 -7.96
N HIS A 229 -10.87 31.55 -6.83
CA HIS A 229 -12.25 31.02 -6.66
C HIS A 229 -12.66 29.75 -7.44
N SER A 230 -11.92 29.27 -8.44
CA SER A 230 -12.34 28.20 -9.33
C SER A 230 -12.26 26.85 -8.66
N LEU A 231 -13.32 26.06 -8.85
CA LEU A 231 -13.39 24.64 -8.47
C LEU A 231 -13.41 23.71 -9.70
N LEU A 232 -13.06 24.22 -10.90
CA LEU A 232 -13.31 23.52 -12.18
C LEU A 232 -12.12 22.75 -12.77
N LYS A 233 -10.89 22.96 -12.29
CA LYS A 233 -9.71 22.33 -12.91
C LYS A 233 -9.37 21.01 -12.24
N GLY A 234 -9.08 20.00 -13.06
CA GLY A 234 -8.62 18.68 -12.63
C GLY A 234 -9.75 17.76 -12.18
N THR A 235 -11.02 18.13 -12.38
CA THR A 235 -12.17 17.38 -11.87
C THR A 235 -13.45 17.60 -12.69
N VAL A 236 -14.47 16.78 -12.46
CA VAL A 236 -15.85 17.01 -12.90
C VAL A 236 -16.38 18.30 -12.29
N ALA A 237 -17.10 19.11 -13.09
CA ALA A 237 -17.54 20.43 -12.66
C ALA A 237 -18.49 20.38 -11.45
N PRO A 238 -18.35 21.26 -10.44
CA PRO A 238 -19.22 21.26 -9.27
C PRO A 238 -20.71 21.46 -9.57
N ASN A 239 -21.05 22.08 -10.70
CA ASN A 239 -22.44 22.22 -11.12
C ASN A 239 -22.98 21.04 -11.93
N ALA A 240 -22.17 20.01 -12.25
CA ALA A 240 -22.66 18.76 -12.83
C ALA A 240 -23.69 18.11 -11.91
N THR A 241 -24.69 17.44 -12.49
CA THR A 241 -25.89 16.99 -11.78
C THR A 241 -26.04 15.47 -11.79
N HIS A 242 -26.42 14.91 -10.65
CA HIS A 242 -26.76 13.51 -10.50
C HIS A 242 -28.20 13.23 -10.95
N ASN A 243 -28.51 11.96 -11.17
CA ASN A 243 -29.81 11.43 -11.61
C ASN A 243 -30.75 11.11 -10.44
N ASP A 244 -30.45 11.59 -9.23
CA ASP A 244 -31.33 11.46 -8.08
C ASP A 244 -32.53 12.42 -8.17
N ALA A 245 -33.55 12.18 -7.34
CA ALA A 245 -34.79 12.95 -7.37
C ALA A 245 -34.62 14.46 -7.07
N TYR A 246 -33.47 14.86 -6.51
CA TYR A 246 -33.19 16.23 -6.11
C TYR A 246 -32.27 16.98 -7.09
N ASN A 247 -31.81 16.32 -8.16
CA ASN A 247 -30.73 16.84 -9.03
C ASN A 247 -29.56 17.35 -8.18
N THR A 248 -29.11 16.52 -7.24
CA THR A 248 -27.94 16.81 -6.42
C THR A 248 -26.77 17.15 -7.34
N THR A 249 -25.91 18.08 -6.92
CA THR A 249 -24.78 18.53 -7.73
C THR A 249 -23.47 18.01 -7.18
N GLU A 250 -22.46 17.85 -8.04
CA GLU A 250 -21.10 17.47 -7.65
C GLU A 250 -20.51 18.38 -6.57
N TYR A 251 -20.90 19.66 -6.48
CA TYR A 251 -20.53 20.55 -5.37
C TYR A 251 -20.76 19.95 -3.98
N TYR A 252 -21.80 19.12 -3.82
CA TYR A 252 -22.12 18.45 -2.56
C TYR A 252 -21.50 17.06 -2.43
N MET A 253 -21.19 16.41 -3.55
CA MET A 253 -20.85 14.99 -3.63
C MET A 253 -19.39 14.71 -3.99
N HIS A 254 -18.66 15.70 -4.50
CA HIS A 254 -17.32 15.57 -5.06
C HIS A 254 -16.37 14.76 -4.15
N ASN A 255 -16.25 15.16 -2.88
CA ASN A 255 -15.34 14.48 -1.94
C ASN A 255 -15.82 13.07 -1.50
N LEU A 256 -17.01 12.64 -1.93
CA LEU A 256 -17.55 11.30 -1.68
C LEU A 256 -17.37 10.37 -2.89
N PHE A 257 -16.97 10.86 -4.06
CA PHE A 257 -16.87 10.05 -5.28
C PHE A 257 -15.95 8.83 -5.06
N GLY A 258 -14.73 9.06 -4.55
CA GLY A 258 -13.75 7.99 -4.24
C GLY A 258 -14.26 6.96 -3.25
N TYR A 259 -14.99 7.40 -2.22
CA TYR A 259 -15.65 6.51 -1.27
C TYR A 259 -16.75 5.67 -1.94
N GLN A 260 -17.55 6.30 -2.80
CA GLN A 260 -18.67 5.66 -3.47
C GLN A 260 -18.23 4.61 -4.50
N ILE A 261 -17.26 4.92 -5.36
CA ILE A 261 -16.69 3.95 -6.30
C ILE A 261 -15.98 2.81 -5.56
N SER A 262 -15.25 3.10 -4.48
CA SER A 262 -14.58 2.06 -3.68
C SER A 262 -15.60 1.08 -3.08
N ASN A 263 -16.72 1.58 -2.55
CA ASN A 263 -17.80 0.73 -2.07
C ASN A 263 -18.45 -0.05 -3.22
N ALA A 264 -18.74 0.59 -4.36
CA ALA A 264 -19.32 -0.09 -5.52
C ALA A 264 -18.43 -1.22 -6.04
N THR A 265 -17.12 -0.99 -6.16
CA THR A 265 -16.13 -2.00 -6.54
C THR A 265 -16.02 -3.10 -5.50
N TYR A 266 -16.03 -2.78 -4.20
CA TYR A 266 -16.04 -3.79 -3.14
C TYR A 266 -17.25 -4.73 -3.27
N GLN A 267 -18.45 -4.18 -3.48
CA GLN A 267 -19.67 -5.00 -3.71
C GLN A 267 -19.59 -5.80 -5.02
N ALA A 268 -19.04 -5.21 -6.08
CA ALA A 268 -18.84 -5.90 -7.34
C ALA A 268 -17.90 -7.11 -7.19
N LEU A 269 -16.79 -6.96 -6.47
CA LEU A 269 -15.86 -8.05 -6.20
C LEU A 269 -16.47 -9.15 -5.33
N LEU A 270 -17.41 -8.83 -4.43
CA LEU A 270 -18.18 -9.85 -3.72
C LEU A 270 -19.11 -10.65 -4.65
N ALA A 271 -19.57 -10.05 -5.75
CA ALA A 271 -20.35 -10.75 -6.76
C ALA A 271 -19.47 -11.60 -7.68
N VAL A 272 -18.26 -11.13 -8.02
CA VAL A 272 -17.28 -11.88 -8.84
C VAL A 272 -16.64 -13.03 -8.04
N PHE A 273 -16.29 -12.79 -6.78
CA PHE A 273 -15.62 -13.74 -5.87
C PHE A 273 -16.46 -13.95 -4.59
N PRO A 274 -17.57 -14.71 -4.66
CA PRO A 274 -18.42 -14.89 -3.50
C PRO A 274 -17.64 -15.52 -2.33
N ASN A 275 -17.90 -14.99 -1.14
CA ASN A 275 -17.30 -15.42 0.14
C ASN A 275 -15.81 -15.12 0.32
N LYS A 276 -15.12 -14.51 -0.65
CA LYS A 276 -13.73 -14.06 -0.48
C LYS A 276 -13.67 -12.60 -0.07
N ARG A 277 -12.63 -12.20 0.67
CA ARG A 277 -12.36 -10.80 0.97
C ARG A 277 -11.97 -10.07 -0.32
N PRO A 278 -12.66 -8.99 -0.69
CA PRO A 278 -12.21 -8.15 -1.78
C PRO A 278 -10.86 -7.50 -1.46
N PHE A 279 -9.98 -7.46 -2.45
CA PHE A 279 -8.79 -6.62 -2.41
C PHE A 279 -8.98 -5.44 -3.36
N THR A 280 -8.99 -4.23 -2.81
CA THR A 280 -8.97 -2.99 -3.61
C THR A 280 -7.98 -2.00 -3.06
N VAL A 281 -7.42 -1.18 -3.96
CA VAL A 281 -6.63 -0.01 -3.60
C VAL A 281 -7.21 1.20 -4.33
N GLY A 282 -7.59 2.25 -3.61
CA GLY A 282 -8.26 3.43 -4.17
C GLY A 282 -7.47 4.71 -3.93
N ARG A 283 -7.45 5.62 -4.91
CA ARG A 283 -6.74 6.90 -4.78
C ARG A 283 -7.48 7.88 -3.88
N SER A 284 -8.70 8.24 -4.27
CA SER A 284 -9.52 9.18 -3.53
C SER A 284 -10.24 8.48 -2.37
N THR A 285 -10.23 9.09 -1.19
CA THR A 285 -10.81 8.53 0.03
C THR A 285 -11.62 9.57 0.79
N PHE A 286 -12.57 9.09 1.59
CA PHE A 286 -13.31 9.89 2.57
C PHE A 286 -13.31 9.16 3.92
N ALA A 287 -13.84 9.80 4.96
CA ALA A 287 -13.99 9.17 6.28
C ALA A 287 -14.76 7.84 6.16
N GLY A 288 -14.14 6.74 6.59
CA GLY A 288 -14.70 5.39 6.52
C GLY A 288 -14.32 4.59 5.27
N SER A 289 -13.54 5.13 4.33
CA SER A 289 -13.09 4.39 3.13
C SER A 289 -12.29 3.12 3.45
N GLY A 290 -11.58 3.06 4.58
CA GLY A 290 -10.82 1.87 5.01
C GLY A 290 -11.67 0.62 5.25
N ARG A 291 -13.00 0.76 5.30
CA ARG A 291 -13.92 -0.38 5.30
C ARG A 291 -13.94 -1.14 3.96
N PHE A 292 -13.68 -0.45 2.86
CA PHE A 292 -13.85 -0.98 1.51
C PHE A 292 -12.54 -1.09 0.75
N THR A 293 -11.57 -0.22 1.03
CA THR A 293 -10.34 -0.14 0.22
C THR A 293 -9.10 0.15 1.03
N ALA A 294 -7.97 -0.40 0.57
CA ALA A 294 -6.64 0.10 0.89
C ALA A 294 -6.36 1.43 0.16
N HIS A 295 -5.26 2.08 0.50
CA HIS A 295 -4.84 3.35 -0.11
C HIS A 295 -3.32 3.38 -0.32
N TRP A 296 -2.85 4.14 -1.30
CA TRP A 296 -1.42 4.39 -1.52
C TRP A 296 -1.13 5.89 -1.53
N GLY A 297 0.13 6.25 -1.33
CA GLY A 297 0.57 7.65 -1.18
C GLY A 297 0.38 8.57 -2.39
N GLY A 298 -0.21 8.08 -3.48
CA GLY A 298 -0.33 8.80 -4.75
C GLY A 298 0.99 8.92 -5.50
N ASP A 299 0.96 9.71 -6.58
CA ASP A 299 2.06 9.96 -7.51
C ASP A 299 3.18 10.78 -6.85
N ASN A 300 3.95 10.13 -5.99
CA ASN A 300 5.11 10.72 -5.35
C ASN A 300 6.30 10.85 -6.33
N THR A 301 7.41 11.41 -5.87
CA THR A 301 8.61 11.63 -6.70
C THR A 301 9.79 10.83 -6.17
N SER A 302 10.69 10.39 -7.06
CA SER A 302 11.95 9.70 -6.75
C SER A 302 12.97 10.64 -6.09
N THR A 303 12.64 11.12 -4.89
CA THR A 303 13.42 12.05 -4.07
C THR A 303 13.47 11.62 -2.61
N TRP A 304 14.54 11.99 -1.90
CA TRP A 304 14.69 11.74 -0.46
C TRP A 304 13.61 12.44 0.35
N GLY A 305 13.16 13.62 -0.08
CA GLY A 305 12.05 14.34 0.53
C GLY A 305 10.74 13.54 0.48
N SER A 306 10.42 12.90 -0.64
CA SER A 306 9.23 12.05 -0.77
C SER A 306 9.32 10.80 0.12
N MET A 307 10.49 10.15 0.15
CA MET A 307 10.74 9.02 1.05
C MET A 307 10.57 9.43 2.53
N PHE A 308 11.15 10.56 2.92
CA PHE A 308 11.04 11.11 4.27
C PHE A 308 9.58 11.40 4.66
N LEU A 309 8.81 12.05 3.80
CA LEU A 309 7.41 12.41 4.06
C LEU A 309 6.48 11.19 4.11
N SER A 310 6.86 10.07 3.48
CA SER A 310 6.04 8.86 3.44
C SER A 310 5.68 8.30 4.82
N ILE A 311 6.54 8.50 5.83
CA ILE A 311 6.26 8.08 7.22
C ILE A 311 5.10 8.90 7.80
N SER A 312 5.16 10.23 7.67
CA SER A 312 4.11 11.12 8.18
C SER A 312 2.78 10.92 7.46
N GLN A 313 2.83 10.64 6.15
CA GLN A 313 1.67 10.29 5.36
C GLN A 313 1.04 8.99 5.86
N ALA A 314 1.83 7.94 6.07
CA ALA A 314 1.35 6.67 6.59
C ALA A 314 0.70 6.82 7.97
N LEU A 315 1.32 7.54 8.90
CA LEU A 315 0.73 7.81 10.22
C LEU A 315 -0.61 8.55 10.12
N THR A 316 -0.75 9.49 9.18
CA THR A 316 -2.03 10.20 8.94
C THR A 316 -3.14 9.23 8.51
N PHE A 317 -2.83 8.25 7.66
CA PHE A 317 -3.80 7.23 7.23
C PHE A 317 -4.10 6.19 8.30
N MET A 318 -3.15 5.87 9.18
CA MET A 318 -3.42 5.06 10.38
C MET A 318 -4.50 5.73 11.25
N MET A 319 -4.35 7.03 11.52
CA MET A 319 -5.34 7.81 12.29
C MET A 319 -6.70 7.89 11.60
N SER A 320 -6.72 7.86 10.26
CA SER A 320 -7.93 7.96 9.46
C SER A 320 -8.69 6.63 9.32
N GLY A 321 -8.17 5.54 9.91
CA GLY A 321 -8.77 4.21 9.82
C GLY A 321 -8.52 3.52 8.48
N LEU A 322 -7.42 3.84 7.78
CA LEU A 322 -6.96 3.15 6.57
C LEU A 322 -5.59 2.50 6.85
N PRO A 323 -5.56 1.40 7.65
CA PRO A 323 -4.30 0.80 8.09
C PRO A 323 -3.52 0.10 6.98
N MET A 324 -4.16 -0.27 5.87
CA MET A 324 -3.49 -0.83 4.68
C MET A 324 -3.01 0.32 3.77
N PHE A 325 -1.95 1.01 4.21
CA PHE A 325 -1.37 2.16 3.52
C PHE A 325 0.11 1.96 3.20
N GLY A 326 0.57 2.54 2.08
CA GLY A 326 1.99 2.68 1.75
C GLY A 326 2.23 3.64 0.59
N ALA A 327 3.48 4.09 0.43
CA ALA A 327 3.86 4.95 -0.70
C ALA A 327 4.41 4.12 -1.87
N ASP A 328 4.42 4.70 -3.08
CA ASP A 328 5.11 4.09 -4.21
C ASP A 328 6.61 4.09 -3.95
N THR A 329 7.15 2.88 -3.75
CA THR A 329 8.52 2.67 -3.30
C THR A 329 9.50 3.01 -4.41
N CYS A 330 10.60 3.68 -4.06
CA CYS A 330 11.60 4.28 -4.96
C CYS A 330 11.13 5.55 -5.68
N GLY A 331 9.84 5.88 -5.59
CA GLY A 331 9.23 7.05 -6.20
C GLY A 331 8.58 6.73 -7.54
N PHE A 332 7.42 7.31 -7.79
CA PHE A 332 6.67 7.15 -9.03
C PHE A 332 7.24 8.03 -10.15
N SER A 333 7.32 9.35 -9.90
CA SER A 333 7.82 10.32 -10.87
C SER A 333 9.33 10.52 -10.80
N GLY A 334 10.01 10.47 -11.94
CA GLY A 334 11.44 10.73 -12.06
C GLY A 334 12.32 9.48 -11.87
N ASN A 335 13.58 9.59 -12.26
CA ASN A 335 14.53 8.48 -12.14
C ASN A 335 15.00 8.34 -10.67
N THR A 336 14.85 7.16 -10.09
CA THR A 336 15.55 6.79 -8.85
C THR A 336 17.01 6.41 -9.13
N ASP A 337 17.82 6.27 -8.08
CA ASP A 337 19.09 5.56 -8.13
C ASP A 337 19.13 4.37 -7.16
N ASN A 338 20.30 3.73 -7.10
CA ASN A 338 20.53 2.58 -6.24
C ASN A 338 20.57 2.93 -4.75
N ASP A 339 20.95 4.15 -4.34
CA ASP A 339 21.01 4.54 -2.92
C ASP A 339 19.60 4.80 -2.40
N LEU A 340 18.87 5.72 -3.06
CA LEU A 340 17.48 6.02 -2.73
C LEU A 340 16.62 4.76 -2.78
N CYS A 341 16.70 3.96 -3.84
CA CYS A 341 15.87 2.77 -3.96
C CYS A 341 16.25 1.68 -2.96
N SER A 342 17.53 1.53 -2.58
CA SER A 342 17.92 0.56 -1.53
C SER A 342 17.32 0.95 -0.17
N ARG A 343 17.38 2.25 0.17
CA ARG A 343 16.80 2.77 1.42
C ARG A 343 15.29 2.69 1.41
N TRP A 344 14.65 3.06 0.31
CA TRP A 344 13.20 3.09 0.21
C TRP A 344 12.59 1.69 0.20
N MET A 345 13.20 0.74 -0.52
CA MET A 345 12.80 -0.68 -0.46
C MET A 345 12.90 -1.23 0.96
N SER A 346 13.98 -0.89 1.67
CA SER A 346 14.15 -1.31 3.07
C SER A 346 13.10 -0.69 4.00
N LEU A 347 12.80 0.60 3.84
CA LEU A 347 11.76 1.31 4.59
C LEU A 347 10.37 0.73 4.35
N SER A 348 9.97 0.64 3.08
CA SER A 348 8.61 0.24 2.70
C SER A 348 8.31 -1.23 2.97
N ALA A 349 9.32 -2.08 3.17
CA ALA A 349 9.12 -3.43 3.69
C ALA A 349 8.41 -3.44 5.06
N PHE A 350 8.44 -2.35 5.81
CA PHE A 350 7.75 -2.19 7.10
C PHE A 350 6.47 -1.36 7.01
N PHE A 351 6.05 -0.92 5.82
CA PHE A 351 4.74 -0.29 5.63
C PHE A 351 3.67 -1.36 5.45
N PRO A 352 2.43 -1.17 5.93
CA PRO A 352 1.41 -2.21 5.80
C PRO A 352 1.11 -2.60 4.34
N PHE A 353 1.00 -1.61 3.45
CA PHE A 353 1.00 -1.82 2.00
C PHE A 353 2.39 -1.54 1.42
N TYR A 354 2.92 -2.46 0.61
CA TYR A 354 4.27 -2.39 0.05
C TYR A 354 4.24 -2.67 -1.45
N ARG A 355 4.46 -1.61 -2.25
CA ARG A 355 4.45 -1.66 -3.71
C ARG A 355 5.59 -0.80 -4.27
N ASN A 356 6.39 -1.38 -5.16
CA ASN A 356 7.29 -0.64 -6.06
C ASN A 356 6.51 -0.39 -7.36
N HIS A 357 6.38 0.87 -7.74
CA HIS A 357 5.58 1.32 -8.88
C HIS A 357 6.26 2.55 -9.50
N ASN A 358 6.18 2.70 -10.81
CA ASN A 358 6.99 3.62 -11.58
C ASN A 358 6.15 4.22 -12.72
N VAL A 359 6.42 5.48 -13.07
CA VAL A 359 5.81 6.10 -14.24
C VAL A 359 6.44 5.60 -15.54
N LYS A 360 5.68 5.61 -16.63
CA LYS A 360 6.22 5.36 -17.97
C LYS A 360 7.32 6.37 -18.34
N ALA A 361 8.28 5.94 -19.17
CA ALA A 361 9.40 6.76 -19.68
C ALA A 361 10.48 7.19 -18.67
N THR A 362 10.50 6.62 -17.47
CA THR A 362 11.67 6.63 -16.56
C THR A 362 12.46 5.32 -16.67
N ILE A 363 13.64 5.27 -16.06
CA ILE A 363 14.42 4.03 -15.97
C ILE A 363 13.68 2.97 -15.13
N SER A 364 13.84 1.70 -15.48
CA SER A 364 13.27 0.59 -14.70
C SER A 364 13.89 0.54 -13.30
N GLN A 365 13.06 0.26 -12.29
CA GLN A 365 13.43 0.33 -10.88
C GLN A 365 13.04 -0.90 -10.06
N GLU A 366 12.83 -2.05 -10.72
CA GLU A 366 12.56 -3.31 -10.03
C GLU A 366 13.73 -3.69 -9.11
N ALA A 367 13.45 -4.48 -8.07
CA ALA A 367 14.45 -4.81 -7.04
C ALA A 367 15.74 -5.43 -7.60
N TYR A 368 15.65 -6.17 -8.72
CA TYR A 368 16.78 -6.86 -9.34
C TYR A 368 17.66 -5.97 -10.24
N ARG A 369 17.31 -4.69 -10.44
CA ARG A 369 18.04 -3.77 -11.33
C ARG A 369 19.43 -3.43 -10.82
N TRP A 370 19.60 -3.31 -9.50
CA TRP A 370 20.88 -3.06 -8.84
C TRP A 370 21.14 -4.10 -7.75
N SER A 371 22.40 -4.51 -7.59
CA SER A 371 22.78 -5.51 -6.58
C SER A 371 22.55 -5.04 -5.14
N SER A 372 22.79 -3.75 -4.86
CA SER A 372 22.50 -3.13 -3.55
C SER A 372 21.01 -3.17 -3.24
N VAL A 373 20.18 -2.76 -4.20
CA VAL A 373 18.72 -2.77 -4.07
C VAL A 373 18.20 -4.19 -3.88
N ALA A 374 18.70 -5.17 -4.64
CA ALA A 374 18.31 -6.56 -4.53
C ALA A 374 18.62 -7.14 -3.13
N GLU A 375 19.82 -6.85 -2.60
CA GLU A 375 20.23 -7.32 -1.28
C GLU A 375 19.48 -6.62 -0.15
N ALA A 376 19.34 -5.29 -0.22
CA ALA A 376 18.57 -4.50 0.73
C ALA A 376 17.11 -4.98 0.80
N SER A 377 16.49 -5.17 -0.37
CA SER A 377 15.12 -5.70 -0.50
C SER A 377 15.01 -7.09 0.09
N ARG A 378 15.93 -8.03 -0.26
CA ARG A 378 15.88 -9.40 0.26
C ARG A 378 15.98 -9.45 1.78
N ARG A 379 16.87 -8.65 2.37
CA ARG A 379 17.05 -8.58 3.83
C ARG A 379 15.81 -8.01 4.52
N ALA A 380 15.32 -6.87 4.06
CA ALA A 380 14.14 -6.23 4.66
C ALA A 380 12.86 -7.06 4.45
N MET A 381 12.66 -7.63 3.26
CA MET A 381 11.54 -8.52 2.97
C MET A 381 11.61 -9.82 3.74
N SER A 382 12.80 -10.36 4.02
CA SER A 382 12.94 -11.54 4.89
C SER A 382 12.41 -11.26 6.30
N VAL A 383 12.71 -10.08 6.86
CA VAL A 383 12.13 -9.62 8.13
C VAL A 383 10.61 -9.47 8.01
N ARG A 384 10.13 -8.77 6.98
CA ARG A 384 8.68 -8.59 6.73
C ARG A 384 7.93 -9.91 6.66
N TYR A 385 8.41 -10.85 5.83
CA TYR A 385 7.75 -12.13 5.61
C TYR A 385 7.75 -12.98 6.87
N SER A 386 8.81 -12.88 7.68
CA SER A 386 8.85 -13.50 9.00
C SER A 386 7.79 -12.94 9.96
N LEU A 387 7.45 -11.66 9.81
CA LEU A 387 6.51 -10.91 10.64
C LEU A 387 5.06 -10.92 10.13
N LEU A 388 4.74 -11.61 9.02
CA LEU A 388 3.39 -11.51 8.44
C LEU A 388 2.29 -11.95 9.40
N THR A 389 2.52 -12.95 10.25
CA THR A 389 1.58 -13.39 11.29
C THR A 389 1.38 -12.33 12.37
N TYR A 390 2.45 -11.66 12.80
CA TYR A 390 2.38 -10.51 13.69
C TYR A 390 1.61 -9.34 13.05
N MET A 391 1.98 -8.93 11.83
CA MET A 391 1.30 -7.85 11.11
C MET A 391 -0.18 -8.17 10.88
N TYR A 392 -0.51 -9.41 10.54
CA TYR A 392 -1.88 -9.86 10.36
C TYR A 392 -2.68 -9.84 11.68
N THR A 393 -2.04 -10.14 12.80
CA THR A 393 -2.63 -9.97 14.13
C THR A 393 -2.87 -8.49 14.47
N LEU A 394 -1.97 -7.58 14.06
CA LEU A 394 -2.22 -6.13 14.18
C LEU A 394 -3.43 -5.70 13.33
N PHE A 395 -3.59 -6.25 12.12
CA PHE A 395 -4.78 -5.99 11.30
C PHE A 395 -6.06 -6.54 11.92
N TYR A 396 -6.01 -7.68 12.61
CA TYR A 396 -7.14 -8.20 13.39
C TYR A 396 -7.57 -7.22 14.48
N TYR A 397 -6.63 -6.63 15.22
CA TYR A 397 -6.95 -5.61 16.23
C TYR A 397 -7.41 -4.29 15.60
N ALA A 398 -6.82 -3.89 14.48
CA ALA A 398 -7.32 -2.73 13.72
C ALA A 398 -8.77 -2.93 13.28
N HIS A 399 -9.11 -4.13 12.79
CA HIS A 399 -10.44 -4.49 12.34
C HIS A 399 -11.47 -4.57 13.49
N THR A 400 -11.08 -5.14 14.62
CA THR A 400 -12.02 -5.44 15.73
C THR A 400 -12.09 -4.37 16.81
N GLN A 401 -11.03 -3.57 16.98
CA GLN A 401 -10.89 -2.61 18.08
C GLN A 401 -10.55 -1.18 17.60
N GLY A 402 -10.15 -1.01 16.33
CA GLY A 402 -9.72 0.29 15.81
C GLY A 402 -8.28 0.65 16.13
N ASP A 403 -7.46 -0.34 16.49
CA ASP A 403 -6.02 -0.16 16.70
C ASP A 403 -5.30 0.25 15.40
N THR A 404 -4.13 0.86 15.55
CA THR A 404 -3.25 1.22 14.44
C THR A 404 -2.16 0.16 14.22
N VAL A 405 -1.92 -0.19 12.95
CA VAL A 405 -0.88 -1.16 12.55
C VAL A 405 0.51 -0.51 12.59
N MET A 406 0.63 0.72 12.10
CA MET A 406 1.82 1.56 12.22
C MET A 406 1.54 2.69 13.22
N ARG A 407 2.50 3.02 14.09
CA ARG A 407 2.28 3.93 15.22
C ARG A 407 3.42 4.93 15.35
N ALA A 408 3.09 6.17 15.72
CA ALA A 408 4.11 7.14 16.09
C ALA A 408 4.66 6.78 17.47
N PRO A 409 5.97 6.97 17.74
CA PRO A 409 6.53 6.74 19.08
C PRO A 409 5.79 7.50 20.17
N ALA A 410 5.36 8.74 19.89
CA ALA A 410 4.58 9.56 20.82
C ALA A 410 3.17 8.99 21.16
N TRP A 411 2.61 8.09 20.35
CA TRP A 411 1.32 7.46 20.67
C TRP A 411 1.48 6.30 21.64
N GLU A 412 2.60 5.57 21.54
CA GLU A 412 2.94 4.46 22.43
C GLU A 412 3.55 4.92 23.76
N PHE A 413 4.22 6.06 23.74
CA PHE A 413 4.88 6.65 24.91
C PHE A 413 4.36 8.08 25.12
N PRO A 414 3.05 8.26 25.41
CA PRO A 414 2.41 9.59 25.43
C PRO A 414 2.89 10.49 26.57
N ASN A 415 3.55 9.94 27.58
CA ASN A 415 4.06 10.67 28.73
C ASN A 415 5.48 11.25 28.50
N ASP A 416 6.11 10.93 27.37
CA ASP A 416 7.42 11.47 26.98
C ASP A 416 7.24 12.59 25.92
N PRO A 417 7.25 13.87 26.32
CA PRO A 417 7.06 14.98 25.40
C PRO A 417 8.22 15.15 24.41
N SER A 418 9.39 14.51 24.64
CA SER A 418 10.51 14.59 23.71
C SER A 418 10.20 13.89 22.37
N LEU A 419 9.26 12.94 22.38
CA LEU A 419 8.87 12.15 21.21
C LEU A 419 7.89 12.87 20.28
N ALA A 420 7.33 14.02 20.69
CA ALA A 420 6.40 14.79 19.85
C ALA A 420 7.04 15.24 18.52
N GLY A 421 8.37 15.39 18.50
CA GLY A 421 9.16 15.74 17.31
C GLY A 421 9.77 14.55 16.58
N THR A 422 9.46 13.31 16.94
CA THR A 422 10.06 12.12 16.31
C THR A 422 9.27 11.74 15.05
N TYR A 423 9.74 12.24 13.90
CA TYR A 423 9.16 11.97 12.57
C TYR A 423 10.03 11.05 11.69
N THR A 424 11.22 10.67 12.16
CA THR A 424 12.17 9.80 11.44
C THR A 424 12.12 8.35 11.87
N GLN A 425 11.27 8.00 12.85
CA GLN A 425 11.07 6.65 13.36
C GLN A 425 9.58 6.35 13.48
N PHE A 426 9.22 5.08 13.42
CA PHE A 426 7.86 4.61 13.68
C PHE A 426 7.89 3.22 14.30
N LEU A 427 6.76 2.82 14.87
CA LEU A 427 6.54 1.48 15.40
C LEU A 427 5.62 0.68 14.49
N LEU A 428 5.89 -0.62 14.34
CA LEU A 428 4.91 -1.60 13.89
C LEU A 428 4.24 -2.22 15.11
N GLY A 429 2.96 -1.92 15.31
CA GLY A 429 2.26 -2.20 16.56
C GLY A 429 3.01 -1.60 17.76
N PRO A 430 2.92 -2.22 18.95
CA PRO A 430 3.62 -1.74 20.14
C PRO A 430 5.07 -2.26 20.29
N SER A 431 5.50 -3.19 19.42
CA SER A 431 6.65 -4.07 19.73
C SER A 431 7.87 -3.93 18.83
N LEU A 432 7.79 -3.23 17.69
CA LEU A 432 8.90 -3.13 16.73
C LEU A 432 9.18 -1.69 16.35
N LEU A 433 10.38 -1.18 16.67
CA LEU A 433 10.84 0.16 16.33
C LEU A 433 11.71 0.14 15.07
N ILE A 434 11.32 0.94 14.08
CA ILE A 434 12.00 1.05 12.79
C ILE A 434 12.72 2.40 12.72
N THR A 435 14.03 2.36 12.44
CA THR A 435 14.90 3.55 12.32
C THR A 435 15.58 3.57 10.93
N PRO A 436 14.90 4.09 9.89
CA PRO A 436 15.43 4.16 8.53
C PRO A 436 16.43 5.30 8.33
N VAL A 437 17.38 5.11 7.39
CA VAL A 437 18.16 6.22 6.82
C VAL A 437 17.28 7.02 5.86
N LEU A 438 17.18 8.34 6.07
CA LEU A 438 16.32 9.23 5.29
C LEU A 438 17.09 10.38 4.60
N VAL A 439 18.41 10.27 4.51
CA VAL A 439 19.28 11.25 3.83
C VAL A 439 20.31 10.53 2.95
N PRO A 440 20.75 11.14 1.84
CA PRO A 440 21.63 10.49 0.88
C PRO A 440 23.05 10.27 1.40
N ASN A 441 23.71 9.24 0.86
CA ASN A 441 25.17 9.04 0.98
C ASN A 441 25.68 8.91 2.43
N VAL A 442 24.90 8.32 3.34
CA VAL A 442 25.31 8.03 4.72
C VAL A 442 25.23 6.54 5.04
N GLU A 443 26.08 6.09 5.96
CA GLU A 443 26.13 4.70 6.46
C GLU A 443 25.77 4.61 7.95
N SER A 444 25.15 5.65 8.49
CA SER A 444 24.67 5.69 9.87
C SER A 444 23.41 6.55 9.98
N VAL A 445 22.65 6.34 11.03
CA VAL A 445 21.44 7.12 11.36
C VAL A 445 21.36 7.34 12.85
N ASN A 446 20.78 8.47 13.25
CA ASN A 446 20.50 8.76 14.64
C ASN A 446 19.08 8.29 15.00
N GLY A 447 18.95 7.54 16.09
CA GLY A 447 17.67 7.06 16.61
C GLY A 447 17.54 7.23 18.12
N VAL A 448 16.32 7.51 18.57
CA VAL A 448 15.95 7.50 19.99
C VAL A 448 15.28 6.18 20.34
N PHE A 449 15.41 5.76 21.60
CA PHE A 449 14.84 4.52 22.13
C PHE A 449 13.86 4.85 23.27
N PRO A 450 12.55 4.96 22.96
CA PRO A 450 11.54 5.38 23.92
C PRO A 450 11.46 4.47 25.16
N GLY A 451 11.14 5.05 26.31
CA GLY A 451 10.88 4.32 27.55
C GLY A 451 12.10 3.76 28.28
N ILE A 452 13.33 3.93 27.79
CA ILE A 452 14.55 3.46 28.48
C ILE A 452 14.65 4.02 29.91
N GLY A 453 14.30 5.29 30.11
CA GLY A 453 14.28 5.92 31.44
C GLY A 453 13.23 5.34 32.39
N GLU A 454 12.28 4.58 31.86
CA GLU A 454 11.17 3.94 32.57
C GLU A 454 11.29 2.41 32.57
N GLY A 455 12.48 1.86 32.26
CA GLY A 455 12.72 0.41 32.33
C GLY A 455 12.41 -0.37 31.05
N THR A 456 12.16 0.30 29.92
CA THR A 456 11.96 -0.38 28.64
C THR A 456 13.30 -0.86 28.07
N ASN A 457 13.42 -2.16 27.84
CA ASN A 457 14.52 -2.73 27.07
C ASN A 457 14.21 -2.67 25.56
N TRP A 458 15.26 -2.54 24.74
CA TRP A 458 15.19 -2.71 23.30
C TRP A 458 16.27 -3.69 22.86
N TYR A 459 15.96 -4.56 21.90
CA TYR A 459 16.87 -5.56 21.36
C TYR A 459 17.02 -5.34 19.86
N ASP A 460 18.23 -5.34 19.35
CA ASP A 460 18.46 -5.33 17.90
C ASP A 460 17.88 -6.60 17.26
N TRP A 461 17.09 -6.48 16.20
CA TRP A 461 16.40 -7.61 15.57
C TRP A 461 17.37 -8.69 15.06
N TYR A 462 18.54 -8.28 14.55
CA TYR A 462 19.45 -9.17 13.85
C TYR A 462 20.40 -9.93 14.78
N THR A 463 20.79 -9.31 15.89
CA THR A 463 21.75 -9.85 16.85
C THR A 463 21.10 -10.25 18.17
N LEU A 464 19.88 -9.77 18.41
CA LEU A 464 19.11 -9.92 19.66
C LEU A 464 19.87 -9.42 20.89
N GLN A 465 20.89 -8.60 20.69
CA GLN A 465 21.62 -7.93 21.77
C GLN A 465 20.83 -6.71 22.27
N PRO A 466 20.88 -6.43 23.59
CA PRO A 466 20.24 -5.24 24.13
C PRO A 466 20.90 -3.97 23.60
N VAL A 467 20.09 -2.98 23.28
CA VAL A 467 20.53 -1.63 22.95
C VAL A 467 21.04 -0.95 24.22
N VAL A 468 22.24 -0.39 24.15
CA VAL A 468 22.83 0.39 25.24
C VAL A 468 22.66 1.87 24.90
N ALA A 469 21.75 2.53 25.61
CA ALA A 469 21.47 3.96 25.46
C ALA A 469 20.97 4.55 26.78
N GLN A 470 21.08 5.88 26.95
CA GLN A 470 20.50 6.64 28.04
C GLN A 470 19.09 7.14 27.66
N ALA A 471 18.31 7.52 28.68
CA ALA A 471 17.00 8.13 28.44
C ALA A 471 17.11 9.39 27.58
N HIS A 472 16.28 9.46 26.53
CA HIS A 472 16.27 10.53 25.52
C HIS A 472 17.58 10.69 24.73
N GLU A 473 18.52 9.74 24.82
CA GLU A 473 19.73 9.76 24.02
C GLU A 473 19.40 9.52 22.55
N ASN A 474 20.03 10.31 21.68
CA ASN A 474 19.98 10.09 20.25
C ASN A 474 21.22 9.31 19.82
N VAL A 475 21.05 8.00 19.65
CA VAL A 475 22.14 7.05 19.41
C VAL A 475 22.46 7.01 17.93
N THR A 476 23.75 7.11 17.59
CA THR A 476 24.22 6.88 16.22
C THR A 476 24.35 5.38 15.96
N LEU A 477 23.49 4.87 15.09
CA LEU A 477 23.40 3.47 14.69
C LEU A 477 24.11 3.24 13.36
N SER A 478 24.82 2.12 13.22
CA SER A 478 25.35 1.70 11.93
C SER A 478 24.19 1.36 10.99
N ALA A 479 24.26 1.83 9.75
CA ALA A 479 23.23 1.62 8.75
C ALA A 479 23.86 1.53 7.35
N PRO A 480 24.69 0.50 7.05
CA PRO A 480 25.18 0.29 5.69
C PRO A 480 24.01 0.16 4.70
N ILE A 481 24.25 0.40 3.41
CA ILE A 481 23.20 0.57 2.38
C ILE A 481 22.16 -0.58 2.32
N THR A 482 22.56 -1.81 2.67
CA THR A 482 21.71 -3.01 2.67
C THR A 482 21.12 -3.35 4.05
N HIS A 483 21.19 -2.43 5.01
CA HIS A 483 20.73 -2.64 6.38
C HIS A 483 19.80 -1.52 6.82
N ILE A 484 18.70 -1.90 7.46
CA ILE A 484 17.76 -1.02 8.13
C ILE A 484 17.69 -1.42 9.59
N ASN A 485 17.72 -0.44 10.48
CA ASN A 485 17.69 -0.68 11.91
C ASN A 485 16.28 -1.05 12.37
N VAL A 486 16.14 -2.23 12.95
CA VAL A 486 14.89 -2.78 13.49
C VAL A 486 15.15 -3.25 14.91
N HIS A 487 14.33 -2.81 15.85
CA HIS A 487 14.51 -3.17 17.25
C HIS A 487 13.21 -3.71 17.86
N VAL A 488 13.33 -4.78 18.62
CA VAL A 488 12.21 -5.41 19.35
C VAL A 488 12.14 -4.82 20.74
N ARG A 489 10.95 -4.38 21.14
CA ARG A 489 10.69 -3.90 22.50
C ARG A 489 10.70 -5.08 23.48
N GLY A 490 11.40 -4.94 24.60
CA GLY A 490 11.28 -5.85 25.74
C GLY A 490 9.87 -5.88 26.28
N GLY A 491 9.42 -7.04 26.74
CA GLY A 491 8.04 -7.31 27.13
C GLY A 491 7.18 -7.90 26.01
N ALA A 492 7.72 -8.13 24.81
CA ALA A 492 6.96 -8.61 23.65
C ALA A 492 7.25 -10.07 23.30
N ILE A 493 6.21 -10.80 22.89
CA ILE A 493 6.31 -12.11 22.25
C ILE A 493 5.78 -12.00 20.82
N LEU A 494 6.66 -12.20 19.84
CA LEU A 494 6.32 -12.11 18.42
C LEU A 494 6.15 -13.51 17.82
N PRO A 495 4.96 -13.86 17.29
CA PRO A 495 4.80 -15.05 16.46
C PRO A 495 5.39 -14.80 15.08
N LEU A 496 6.18 -15.76 14.59
CA LEU A 496 6.91 -15.68 13.33
C LEU A 496 6.71 -16.96 12.50
N GLN A 497 7.03 -16.88 11.21
CA GLN A 497 7.19 -18.05 10.33
C GLN A 497 8.45 -17.87 9.47
N ALA A 498 9.06 -18.97 9.02
CA ALA A 498 10.18 -18.83 8.09
C ALA A 498 9.71 -18.17 6.77
N PRO A 499 10.41 -17.15 6.26
CA PRO A 499 9.99 -16.44 5.05
C PRO A 499 10.22 -17.28 3.79
N ALA A 500 9.29 -17.21 2.84
CA ALA A 500 9.39 -17.81 1.51
C ALA A 500 9.06 -16.77 0.41
N TYR A 501 8.92 -17.19 -0.86
CA TYR A 501 8.72 -16.25 -1.97
C TYR A 501 7.27 -15.73 -2.07
N THR A 502 6.30 -16.48 -1.52
CA THR A 502 4.89 -16.07 -1.45
C THR A 502 4.32 -16.18 -0.03
N THR A 503 3.19 -15.52 0.20
CA THR A 503 2.46 -15.65 1.46
C THR A 503 1.91 -17.06 1.65
N ALA A 504 1.51 -17.75 0.58
CA ALA A 504 1.07 -19.14 0.60
C ALA A 504 2.18 -20.08 1.10
N GLU A 505 3.38 -19.97 0.53
CA GLU A 505 4.54 -20.75 0.97
C GLU A 505 4.95 -20.40 2.41
N THR A 506 4.95 -19.11 2.76
CA THR A 506 5.31 -18.66 4.11
C THR A 506 4.33 -19.19 5.16
N ARG A 507 3.03 -19.18 4.88
CA ARG A 507 1.99 -19.73 5.77
C ARG A 507 2.13 -21.23 5.99
N ALA A 508 2.70 -21.95 5.03
CA ALA A 508 2.96 -23.39 5.14
C ALA A 508 4.21 -23.72 5.98
N ASN A 509 5.09 -22.75 6.24
CA ASN A 509 6.30 -22.98 7.01
C ASN A 509 5.99 -23.13 8.52
N PRO A 510 6.86 -23.84 9.27
CA PRO A 510 6.75 -23.92 10.73
C PRO A 510 6.74 -22.55 11.41
N TYR A 511 6.04 -22.47 12.54
CA TYR A 511 6.04 -21.29 13.41
C TYR A 511 7.32 -21.22 14.23
N SER A 512 7.66 -19.99 14.63
CA SER A 512 8.62 -19.72 15.71
C SER A 512 8.11 -18.60 16.61
N LEU A 513 8.66 -18.51 17.81
CA LEU A 513 8.39 -17.41 18.75
C LEU A 513 9.68 -16.67 19.07
N LEU A 514 9.65 -15.34 18.98
CA LEU A 514 10.67 -14.46 19.55
C LEU A 514 10.12 -13.83 20.83
N VAL A 515 10.70 -14.17 21.97
CA VAL A 515 10.38 -13.63 23.30
C VAL A 515 11.46 -12.62 23.66
N ALA A 516 11.13 -11.33 23.66
CA ALA A 516 12.02 -10.26 24.11
C ALA A 516 11.63 -9.88 25.54
N LEU A 517 12.49 -10.17 26.52
CA LEU A 517 12.18 -9.94 27.93
C LEU A 517 12.27 -8.45 28.31
N ASP A 518 11.36 -7.98 29.15
CA ASP A 518 11.51 -6.67 29.80
C ASP A 518 12.51 -6.72 30.96
N GLU A 519 12.71 -5.60 31.65
CA GLU A 519 13.60 -5.52 32.83
C GLU A 519 13.19 -6.45 33.98
N SER A 520 11.92 -6.86 34.03
CA SER A 520 11.37 -7.78 35.02
C SER A 520 11.43 -9.24 34.57
N GLY A 521 12.03 -9.53 33.41
CA GLY A 521 12.11 -10.88 32.86
C GLY A 521 10.76 -11.41 32.36
N GLN A 522 9.84 -10.52 31.95
CA GLN A 522 8.51 -10.86 31.49
C GLN A 522 8.30 -10.50 30.01
N ALA A 523 7.34 -11.17 29.38
CA ALA A 523 6.86 -10.81 28.05
C ALA A 523 5.44 -11.29 27.79
N SER A 524 4.75 -10.66 26.85
CA SER A 524 3.43 -11.09 26.38
C SER A 524 3.23 -10.80 24.89
N GLY A 525 2.27 -11.48 24.28
CA GLY A 525 1.95 -11.27 22.88
C GLY A 525 0.71 -12.06 22.47
N SER A 526 0.32 -11.95 21.20
CA SER A 526 -0.82 -12.71 20.69
C SER A 526 -0.64 -13.08 19.22
N LEU A 527 -1.41 -14.08 18.78
CA LEU A 527 -1.49 -14.55 17.40
C LEU A 527 -2.94 -14.81 17.03
N TYR A 528 -3.43 -14.12 16.01
CA TYR A 528 -4.72 -14.39 15.38
C TYR A 528 -4.54 -15.25 14.13
N LEU A 529 -5.37 -16.28 13.98
CA LEU A 529 -5.36 -17.21 12.85
C LEU A 529 -6.77 -17.41 12.28
N ASP A 530 -6.83 -17.43 10.96
CA ASP A 530 -7.93 -17.89 10.12
C ASP A 530 -7.36 -18.35 8.76
N ASP A 531 -8.23 -18.67 7.81
CA ASP A 531 -7.84 -19.11 6.47
C ASP A 531 -7.08 -18.04 5.65
N GLY A 532 -7.15 -16.77 6.06
CA GLY A 532 -6.49 -15.63 5.42
C GLY A 532 -7.26 -15.00 4.25
N GLU A 533 -8.40 -15.57 3.83
CA GLU A 533 -9.05 -15.22 2.57
C GLU A 533 -10.56 -15.05 2.68
N SER A 534 -11.26 -15.85 3.48
CA SER A 534 -12.73 -15.82 3.53
C SER A 534 -13.23 -14.50 4.11
N LEU A 535 -14.30 -13.96 3.54
CA LEU A 535 -14.99 -12.77 4.02
C LEU A 535 -15.54 -12.99 5.43
N VAL A 536 -16.27 -14.09 5.60
CA VAL A 536 -16.75 -14.58 6.89
C VAL A 536 -16.00 -15.87 7.16
N GLN A 537 -15.19 -15.88 8.21
CA GLN A 537 -14.35 -17.02 8.54
C GLN A 537 -15.22 -18.11 9.16
N GLU A 538 -15.12 -19.34 8.66
CA GLU A 538 -15.81 -20.50 9.25
C GLU A 538 -15.28 -20.83 10.65
N ALA A 539 -13.97 -20.68 10.83
CA ALA A 539 -13.27 -20.90 12.08
C ALA A 539 -12.16 -19.87 12.23
N THR A 540 -11.96 -19.40 13.46
CA THR A 540 -10.84 -18.53 13.85
C THR A 540 -10.16 -19.11 15.09
N LYS A 541 -8.92 -18.69 15.37
CA LYS A 541 -8.20 -19.05 16.59
C LYS A 541 -7.36 -17.86 17.05
N LEU A 542 -7.47 -17.53 18.34
CA LEU A 542 -6.68 -16.51 19.02
C LEU A 542 -5.83 -17.18 20.11
N ILE A 543 -4.53 -16.99 20.01
CA ILE A 543 -3.55 -17.48 20.97
C ILE A 543 -3.00 -16.29 21.74
N GLN A 544 -3.00 -16.38 23.06
CA GLN A 544 -2.34 -15.43 23.96
C GLN A 544 -1.07 -16.07 24.50
N PHE A 545 0.05 -15.36 24.44
CA PHE A 545 1.34 -15.79 24.95
C PHE A 545 1.69 -15.02 26.22
N SER A 546 2.25 -15.71 27.20
CA SER A 546 2.81 -15.10 28.41
C SER A 546 4.12 -15.77 28.78
N TYR A 547 5.15 -14.98 29.03
CA TYR A 547 6.38 -15.39 29.68
C TYR A 547 6.46 -14.72 31.05
N THR A 548 6.27 -15.49 32.11
CA THR A 548 6.35 -14.99 33.50
C THR A 548 6.98 -16.06 34.39
N ALA A 549 7.78 -15.63 35.38
CA ALA A 549 8.45 -16.54 36.31
C ALA A 549 9.19 -17.71 35.62
N ASN A 550 9.95 -17.41 34.56
CA ASN A 550 10.70 -18.38 33.74
C ASN A 550 9.81 -19.46 33.08
N CYS A 551 8.56 -19.13 32.78
CA CYS A 551 7.62 -20.03 32.13
C CYS A 551 6.97 -19.34 30.93
N LEU A 552 7.19 -19.88 29.73
CA LEU A 552 6.41 -19.55 28.54
C LEU A 552 5.13 -20.39 28.55
N SER A 553 3.99 -19.74 28.41
CA SER A 553 2.68 -20.41 28.38
C SER A 553 1.76 -19.81 27.33
N THR A 554 0.80 -20.62 26.87
CA THR A 554 -0.24 -20.19 25.94
C THR A 554 -1.64 -20.42 26.47
N THR A 555 -2.56 -19.53 26.11
CA THR A 555 -4.00 -19.73 26.23
C THR A 555 -4.62 -19.65 24.85
N ILE A 556 -5.48 -20.61 24.50
CA ILE A 556 -6.02 -20.76 23.15
C ILE A 556 -7.55 -20.65 23.18
N ASN A 557 -8.10 -19.83 22.30
CA ASN A 557 -9.54 -19.74 22.08
C ASN A 557 -9.86 -19.84 20.58
N GLY A 558 -10.90 -20.58 20.21
CA GLY A 558 -11.33 -20.78 18.83
C GLY A 558 -11.00 -22.15 18.25
N THR A 559 -11.47 -22.39 17.03
CA THR A 559 -11.55 -23.71 16.39
C THR A 559 -10.75 -23.83 15.10
N TYR A 560 -10.09 -22.76 14.63
CA TYR A 560 -9.30 -22.84 13.39
C TYR A 560 -8.11 -23.79 13.54
N HIS A 561 -7.95 -24.72 12.61
CA HIS A 561 -6.88 -25.71 12.64
C HIS A 561 -5.72 -25.27 11.73
N ALA A 562 -4.57 -24.98 12.34
CA ALA A 562 -3.35 -24.61 11.61
C ALA A 562 -2.36 -25.76 11.70
N THR A 563 -2.02 -26.37 10.56
CA THR A 563 -1.22 -27.61 10.53
C THR A 563 0.27 -27.40 10.76
N SER A 564 0.78 -26.19 10.62
CA SER A 564 2.22 -25.90 10.75
C SER A 564 2.69 -26.13 12.19
N PRO A 565 3.78 -26.88 12.42
CA PRO A 565 4.30 -27.16 13.75
C PRO A 565 5.05 -25.95 14.34
N LEU A 566 5.38 -26.01 15.63
CA LEU A 566 6.27 -25.04 16.28
C LEU A 566 7.71 -25.56 16.19
N ALA A 567 8.58 -24.83 15.48
CA ALA A 567 9.96 -25.22 15.27
C ALA A 567 10.90 -24.82 16.42
N ASN A 568 10.84 -23.54 16.79
CA ASN A 568 11.76 -22.98 17.77
C ASN A 568 11.16 -21.83 18.57
N VAL A 569 11.77 -21.59 19.74
CA VAL A 569 11.52 -20.43 20.60
C VAL A 569 12.87 -19.79 20.88
N THR A 570 12.97 -18.49 20.63
CA THR A 570 14.16 -17.68 20.90
C THR A 570 13.84 -16.67 21.99
N ILE A 571 14.62 -16.63 23.07
CA ILE A 571 14.39 -15.76 24.22
C ILE A 571 15.58 -14.81 24.36
N ALA A 572 15.37 -13.53 24.05
CA ALA A 572 16.35 -12.46 24.23
C ALA A 572 16.26 -11.88 25.65
N GLY A 573 17.43 -11.63 26.27
CA GLY A 573 17.52 -11.17 27.66
C GLY A 573 17.47 -12.30 28.69
N ALA A 574 17.69 -13.55 28.29
CA ALA A 574 17.75 -14.68 29.21
C ALA A 574 19.02 -14.57 30.11
N PRO A 575 18.94 -14.91 31.40
CA PRO A 575 20.04 -14.67 32.35
C PRO A 575 21.23 -15.62 32.16
N SER A 576 20.98 -16.87 31.76
CA SER A 576 22.01 -17.89 31.52
C SER A 576 21.43 -19.06 30.69
N LEU A 577 22.23 -20.10 30.45
CA LEU A 577 21.68 -21.39 30.01
C LEU A 577 20.88 -22.02 31.17
N PRO A 578 19.63 -22.45 30.97
CA PRO A 578 18.88 -23.21 31.97
C PRO A 578 19.55 -24.54 32.30
N LYS A 579 19.47 -24.97 33.56
CA LYS A 579 19.89 -26.31 34.02
C LYS A 579 18.96 -27.42 33.54
N ASP A 580 17.66 -27.10 33.44
CA ASP A 580 16.62 -28.05 33.05
C ASP A 580 15.45 -27.33 32.36
N ILE A 581 14.68 -28.09 31.59
CA ILE A 581 13.48 -27.64 30.89
C ILE A 581 12.35 -28.65 31.04
N SER A 582 11.16 -28.17 31.40
CA SER A 582 9.93 -28.94 31.30
C SER A 582 9.10 -28.41 30.14
N LEU A 583 8.53 -29.30 29.32
CA LEU A 583 7.61 -28.95 28.25
C LEU A 583 6.36 -29.80 28.38
N THR A 584 5.20 -29.15 28.36
CA THR A 584 3.90 -29.80 28.28
C THR A 584 3.08 -29.20 27.15
N ILE A 585 2.40 -30.05 26.39
CA ILE A 585 1.49 -29.66 25.30
C ILE A 585 0.17 -30.40 25.53
N ALA A 586 -0.95 -29.68 25.52
CA ALA A 586 -2.27 -30.21 25.86
C ALA A 586 -2.29 -30.94 27.22
N GLY A 587 -1.52 -30.43 28.19
CA GLY A 587 -1.35 -31.04 29.52
C GLY A 587 -0.56 -32.35 29.55
N GLN A 588 -0.01 -32.81 28.42
CA GLN A 588 0.83 -34.00 28.36
C GLN A 588 2.32 -33.62 28.39
N PRO A 589 3.14 -34.27 29.23
CA PRO A 589 4.58 -34.02 29.28
C PRO A 589 5.26 -34.49 28.00
N CYS A 590 6.13 -33.64 27.46
CA CYS A 590 6.98 -33.93 26.32
C CYS A 590 8.34 -34.46 26.79
N GLU A 591 9.02 -35.21 25.93
CA GLU A 591 10.32 -35.81 26.25
C GLU A 591 11.43 -34.73 26.19
N ALA A 592 11.77 -34.15 27.35
CA ALA A 592 12.72 -33.04 27.45
C ALA A 592 14.09 -33.32 26.78
N SER A 593 14.52 -34.58 26.73
CA SER A 593 15.78 -35.00 26.07
C SER A 593 15.85 -34.69 24.57
N LYS A 594 14.70 -34.49 23.90
CA LYS A 594 14.64 -34.13 22.47
C LYS A 594 14.64 -32.62 22.23
N VAL A 595 14.44 -31.82 23.28
CA VAL A 595 14.52 -30.37 23.20
C VAL A 595 15.99 -29.96 23.32
N VAL A 596 16.46 -29.16 22.37
CA VAL A 596 17.84 -28.69 22.34
C VAL A 596 17.89 -27.25 22.82
N LEU A 597 18.72 -26.99 23.83
CA LEU A 597 19.00 -25.67 24.37
C LEU A 597 20.39 -25.22 23.93
N ASP A 598 20.47 -24.02 23.37
CA ASP A 598 21.72 -23.31 23.13
C ASP A 598 21.64 -21.90 23.73
N TYR A 599 22.75 -21.38 24.21
CA TYR A 599 22.82 -20.06 24.84
C TYR A 599 24.06 -19.31 24.38
N SER A 600 23.84 -18.13 23.81
CA SER A 600 24.93 -17.25 23.36
C SER A 600 24.53 -15.80 23.53
N GLY A 601 25.42 -15.01 24.15
CA GLY A 601 25.28 -13.56 24.25
C GLY A 601 23.96 -13.08 24.89
N GLY A 602 23.45 -13.73 25.93
CA GLY A 602 22.17 -13.31 26.55
C GLY A 602 20.91 -13.76 25.80
N VAL A 603 21.07 -14.66 24.82
CA VAL A 603 19.96 -15.21 24.02
C VAL A 603 19.92 -16.72 24.22
N LEU A 604 18.74 -17.23 24.59
CA LEU A 604 18.45 -18.66 24.70
C LEU A 604 17.70 -19.12 23.46
N TYR A 605 18.21 -20.16 22.81
CA TYR A 605 17.59 -20.80 21.65
C TYR A 605 17.06 -22.17 22.06
N VAL A 606 15.77 -22.39 21.83
CA VAL A 606 15.08 -23.66 22.10
C VAL A 606 14.62 -24.23 20.78
N SER A 607 15.05 -25.45 20.45
CA SER A 607 14.71 -26.14 19.19
C SER A 607 14.36 -27.62 19.43
N GLY A 608 13.96 -28.33 18.38
CA GLY A 608 13.53 -29.73 18.49
C GLY A 608 12.09 -29.88 18.99
N ILE A 609 11.26 -28.85 18.83
CA ILE A 609 9.87 -28.81 19.33
C ILE A 609 8.87 -29.46 18.36
N GLU A 610 9.18 -29.45 17.05
CA GLU A 610 8.27 -29.91 15.98
C GLU A 610 7.67 -31.30 16.21
N PRO A 611 8.43 -32.33 16.66
CA PRO A 611 7.89 -33.67 16.87
C PRO A 611 6.77 -33.73 17.92
N PHE A 612 6.63 -32.70 18.77
CA PHE A 612 5.58 -32.62 19.79
C PHE A 612 4.33 -31.87 19.33
N THR A 613 4.37 -31.23 18.16
CA THR A 613 3.23 -30.52 17.56
C THR A 613 2.86 -31.05 16.17
N PRO A 614 2.78 -32.39 15.96
CA PRO A 614 2.62 -32.97 14.61
C PRO A 614 1.28 -32.66 13.95
N SER A 615 0.26 -32.27 14.74
CA SER A 615 -1.05 -31.83 14.25
C SER A 615 -1.18 -30.32 14.08
N GLY A 616 -0.13 -29.55 14.41
CA GLY A 616 -0.15 -28.09 14.45
C GLY A 616 0.37 -27.51 15.77
N ALA A 617 1.05 -26.38 15.70
CA ALA A 617 1.64 -25.67 16.85
C ALA A 617 0.61 -25.30 17.94
N TRP A 618 -0.63 -25.06 17.53
CA TRP A 618 -1.65 -24.41 18.36
C TRP A 618 -2.89 -25.29 18.56
N GLU A 619 -2.73 -26.61 18.54
CA GLU A 619 -3.82 -27.57 18.79
C GLU A 619 -3.98 -27.92 20.28
N GLY A 620 -3.05 -27.47 21.13
CA GLY A 620 -3.16 -27.60 22.58
C GLY A 620 -2.36 -26.50 23.27
N GLU A 621 -2.79 -26.15 24.49
CA GLU A 621 -2.04 -25.19 25.31
C GLU A 621 -0.65 -25.72 25.60
N MET A 622 0.35 -24.85 25.43
CA MET A 622 1.75 -25.14 25.66
C MET A 622 2.17 -24.48 26.97
N ARG A 623 2.99 -25.20 27.74
CA ARG A 623 3.70 -24.65 28.89
C ARG A 623 5.14 -25.16 28.88
N MET A 624 6.09 -24.24 28.88
CA MET A 624 7.53 -24.49 28.82
C MET A 624 8.20 -23.76 29.98
N GLU A 625 8.69 -24.50 30.98
CA GLU A 625 9.32 -23.96 32.18
C GLU A 625 10.83 -24.15 32.14
N PHE A 626 11.56 -23.10 32.51
CA PHE A 626 13.02 -23.08 32.55
C PHE A 626 13.51 -23.01 34.00
N THR A 627 14.40 -23.94 34.36
CA THR A 627 15.04 -23.96 35.68
C THR A 627 16.46 -23.43 35.57
N TYR A 628 16.73 -22.24 36.11
CA TYR A 628 18.06 -21.58 36.05
C TYR A 628 18.99 -21.97 37.20
#